data_AF-A0A7J0BIG8-F1
#
_entry.id   AF-A0A7J0BIG8-F1
#
_cell.length_a   1.000
_cell.length_b   1.000
_cell.length_c   1.000
_cell.angle_alpha   90.00
_cell.angle_beta   90.00
_cell.angle_gamma   90.00
#
_symmetry.space_group_name_H-M   'P 1'
#
loop_
_entity.id
_entity.type
_entity.pdbx_description
1 polymer ?
#
loop_
_entity_poly.entity_id
_entity_poly.type
_entity_poly.pdbx_seq_one_letter_code
_entity_poly.pdbx_strand_id
1 'polypeptide(L)'
;MHESPVTEISKESVPGEPAAPPVMGGALLAVPVLGLVLLGAHSLRAGTMWDLFAVLTVAGLCLSRLAWTRIVAAAVLLWGCLVWVKTGMDFVQMRMMLGLPWVRLAWILGGVTAFSLLGALLLLSPRAVRRFNERQDAAVPQAVAFLLTAVLLWICREKATRIPLLLADRFVPGSGVLEIALIALYAAVACGWLLDRKKARKARSFIWAMFSAVFFGQLALGLAGVERLLMTGALHLPVPALIIAGPLFRGDGFFMLIMFAVSVLLVGSAWCSHLCYIGAWDDRLSRMHHGAPQPLPYWAAKFRWLVAVLVFATALGMRFAGVPIFTAVWLAAMFGMLGVAVMVFFSSRSGSMVHCSAFCPLGLAGNVFSRISPWRLAINDRCTRCGACKRVCRYNALDDAALEKGRPALSCSLCRDCTTVCTHGAMELRFPFLSPRAAERTFVTVVVTLHAVFFAVARM
;
A
#
# COMPACT_ATOMS: atom_id res chain seq x y z
N MET A 1 -56.44 -31.06 -5.34
CA MET A 1 -55.27 -31.68 -6.01
C MET A 1 -55.36 -31.34 -7.49
N HIS A 2 -54.59 -30.36 -7.95
CA HIS A 2 -54.25 -30.26 -9.37
C HIS A 2 -53.01 -29.38 -9.47
N GLU A 3 -51.86 -30.05 -9.54
CA GLU A 3 -50.58 -29.46 -9.90
C GLU A 3 -50.61 -29.09 -11.39
N SER A 4 -50.13 -27.89 -11.70
CA SER A 4 -49.87 -27.43 -13.06
C SER A 4 -48.35 -27.50 -13.29
N PRO A 5 -47.85 -28.14 -14.36
CA PRO A 5 -46.43 -28.29 -14.58
C PRO A 5 -45.85 -26.98 -15.13
N VAL A 6 -44.88 -26.41 -14.41
CA VAL A 6 -44.01 -25.35 -14.92
C VAL A 6 -43.09 -25.97 -15.96
N THR A 7 -43.28 -25.54 -17.21
CA THR A 7 -42.45 -25.90 -18.35
C THR A 7 -41.05 -25.31 -18.16
N GLU A 8 -40.04 -26.19 -18.17
CA GLU A 8 -38.63 -25.80 -18.28
C GLU A 8 -38.42 -25.11 -19.64
N ILE A 9 -38.20 -23.79 -19.60
CA ILE A 9 -37.69 -23.06 -20.76
C ILE A 9 -36.23 -23.46 -20.93
N SER A 10 -35.99 -24.36 -21.88
CA SER A 10 -34.67 -24.63 -22.43
C SER A 10 -34.04 -23.31 -22.88
N LYS A 11 -32.83 -23.02 -22.41
CA LYS A 11 -31.98 -21.98 -22.99
C LYS A 11 -31.61 -22.41 -24.40
N GLU A 12 -32.42 -22.04 -25.39
CA GLU A 12 -31.99 -22.02 -26.77
C GLU A 12 -30.79 -21.07 -26.90
N SER A 13 -29.67 -21.63 -27.34
CA SER A 13 -28.46 -20.90 -27.69
C SER A 13 -28.74 -19.93 -28.83
N VAL A 14 -28.51 -18.64 -28.59
CA VAL A 14 -28.60 -17.59 -29.62
C VAL A 14 -27.64 -17.95 -30.78
N PRO A 15 -28.11 -18.13 -32.02
CA PRO A 15 -27.25 -18.45 -33.16
C PRO A 15 -26.40 -17.22 -33.50
N GLY A 16 -25.07 -17.37 -33.49
CA GLY A 16 -24.14 -16.34 -33.97
C GLY A 16 -23.13 -15.80 -32.93
N GLU A 17 -23.17 -16.25 -31.68
CA GLU A 17 -22.11 -15.90 -30.72
C GLU A 17 -20.84 -16.70 -31.03
N PRO A 18 -19.69 -16.06 -31.32
CA PRO A 18 -18.47 -16.77 -31.68
C PRO A 18 -18.05 -17.72 -30.57
N ALA A 19 -17.68 -18.94 -30.95
CA ALA A 19 -17.28 -19.98 -30.03
C ALA A 19 -16.22 -19.45 -29.04
N ALA A 20 -16.53 -19.65 -27.78
CA ALA A 20 -15.77 -19.12 -26.67
C ALA A 20 -14.31 -19.64 -26.71
N PRO A 21 -13.26 -18.78 -26.67
CA PRO A 21 -11.89 -19.19 -27.00
C PRO A 21 -11.36 -20.28 -26.05
N PRO A 22 -10.55 -21.24 -26.51
CA PRO A 22 -10.08 -22.32 -25.64
C PRO A 22 -9.19 -21.81 -24.50
N VAL A 23 -9.16 -22.55 -23.39
CA VAL A 23 -8.28 -22.22 -22.26
C VAL A 23 -6.82 -22.35 -22.70
N MET A 24 -5.96 -21.44 -22.27
CA MET A 24 -4.52 -21.54 -22.53
C MET A 24 -3.95 -22.83 -21.91
N GLY A 25 -3.48 -23.74 -22.78
CA GLY A 25 -2.80 -24.97 -22.38
C GLY A 25 -1.34 -24.75 -21.94
N GLY A 26 -0.73 -25.79 -21.37
CA GLY A 26 0.64 -25.73 -20.84
C GLY A 26 1.69 -25.35 -21.88
N ALA A 27 1.58 -25.84 -23.11
CA ALA A 27 2.51 -25.51 -24.19
C ALA A 27 2.52 -24.00 -24.54
N LEU A 28 1.34 -23.36 -24.54
CA LEU A 28 1.24 -21.90 -24.77
C LEU A 28 1.75 -21.09 -23.57
N LEU A 29 1.62 -21.62 -22.35
CA LEU A 29 2.16 -20.99 -21.14
C LEU A 29 3.70 -21.12 -21.05
N ALA A 30 4.29 -22.14 -21.68
CA ALA A 30 5.74 -22.32 -21.71
C ALA A 30 6.44 -21.13 -22.39
N VAL A 31 5.82 -20.51 -23.40
CA VAL A 31 6.39 -19.36 -24.13
C VAL A 31 6.70 -18.17 -23.21
N PRO A 32 5.73 -17.57 -22.48
CA PRO A 32 6.03 -16.47 -21.56
C PRO A 32 6.96 -16.89 -20.42
N VAL A 33 6.87 -18.12 -19.90
CA VAL A 33 7.77 -18.60 -18.84
C VAL A 33 9.21 -18.68 -19.34
N LEU A 34 9.45 -19.26 -20.52
CA LEU A 34 10.77 -19.31 -21.13
C LEU A 34 11.28 -17.91 -21.45
N GLY A 35 10.42 -16.99 -21.91
CA GLY A 35 10.79 -15.60 -22.15
C GLY A 35 11.32 -14.90 -20.89
N LEU A 36 10.68 -15.16 -19.74
CA LEU A 36 11.14 -14.66 -18.43
C LEU A 36 12.45 -15.34 -18.00
N VAL A 37 12.58 -16.66 -18.18
CA VAL A 37 13.82 -17.37 -17.87
C VAL A 37 15.00 -16.85 -18.70
N LEU A 38 14.80 -16.56 -19.98
CA LEU A 38 15.83 -15.96 -20.85
C LEU A 38 16.24 -14.57 -20.35
N LEU A 39 15.29 -13.75 -19.91
CA LEU A 39 15.57 -12.44 -19.32
C LEU A 39 16.39 -12.56 -18.02
N GLY A 40 16.04 -13.54 -17.17
CA GLY A 40 16.82 -13.88 -15.97
C GLY A 40 18.24 -14.34 -16.30
N ALA A 41 18.41 -15.19 -17.31
CA ALA A 41 19.71 -15.67 -17.76
C ALA A 41 20.59 -14.54 -18.32
N HIS A 42 20.00 -13.56 -19.01
CA HIS A 42 20.72 -12.35 -19.43
C HIS A 42 21.24 -11.53 -18.25
N SER A 43 20.41 -11.37 -17.22
CA SER A 43 20.79 -10.64 -16.02
C SER A 43 21.93 -11.34 -15.27
N LEU A 44 21.88 -12.68 -15.16
CA LEU A 44 22.97 -13.48 -14.60
C LEU A 44 24.27 -13.28 -15.39
N ARG A 45 24.20 -13.28 -16.72
CA ARG A 45 25.37 -13.03 -17.59
C ARG A 45 25.92 -11.62 -17.44
N ALA A 46 25.07 -10.64 -17.15
CA ALA A 46 25.45 -9.25 -16.88
C ALA A 46 26.05 -9.05 -15.48
N GLY A 47 26.13 -10.10 -14.65
CA GLY A 47 26.67 -10.05 -13.29
C GLY A 47 25.65 -9.62 -12.24
N THR A 48 24.37 -9.45 -12.59
CA THR A 48 23.30 -9.07 -11.66
C THR A 48 22.49 -10.28 -11.21
N MET A 49 23.09 -11.09 -10.33
CA MET A 49 22.46 -12.33 -9.84
C MET A 49 21.08 -12.11 -9.17
N TRP A 50 20.88 -10.98 -8.48
CA TRP A 50 19.61 -10.71 -7.79
C TRP A 50 18.45 -10.44 -8.74
N ASP A 51 18.74 -9.91 -9.93
CA ASP A 51 17.74 -9.67 -10.98
C ASP A 51 17.20 -10.99 -11.53
N LEU A 52 18.04 -12.04 -11.61
CA LEU A 52 17.60 -13.39 -11.96
C LEU A 52 16.50 -13.86 -10.99
N PHE A 53 16.73 -13.77 -9.68
CA PHE A 53 15.75 -14.20 -8.69
C PHE A 53 14.46 -13.37 -8.72
N ALA A 54 14.57 -12.06 -8.97
CA ALA A 54 13.40 -11.19 -9.16
C ALA A 54 12.56 -11.62 -10.38
N VAL A 55 13.21 -11.89 -11.52
CA VAL A 55 12.51 -12.34 -12.74
C VAL A 55 11.96 -13.76 -12.58
N LEU A 56 12.68 -14.66 -11.92
CA LEU A 56 12.19 -16.02 -11.61
C LEU A 56 10.98 -15.99 -10.68
N THR A 57 10.91 -15.03 -9.76
CA THR A 57 9.71 -14.82 -8.93
C THR A 57 8.50 -14.55 -9.83
N VAL A 58 8.63 -13.69 -10.84
CA VAL A 58 7.57 -13.40 -11.82
C VAL A 58 7.25 -14.61 -12.69
N ALA A 59 8.24 -15.40 -13.08
CA ALA A 59 8.04 -16.65 -13.82
C ALA A 59 7.22 -17.66 -12.98
N GLY A 60 7.53 -17.79 -11.69
CA GLY A 60 6.75 -18.62 -10.76
C GLY A 60 5.30 -18.16 -10.61
N LEU A 61 5.03 -16.86 -10.65
CA LEU A 61 3.67 -16.32 -10.62
C LEU A 61 2.81 -16.77 -11.81
N CYS A 62 3.42 -17.09 -12.96
CA CYS A 62 2.72 -17.61 -14.13
C CYS A 62 2.12 -19.00 -13.90
N LEU A 63 2.59 -19.75 -12.90
CA LEU A 63 2.04 -21.05 -12.53
C LEU A 63 0.71 -20.95 -11.77
N SER A 64 0.44 -19.78 -11.16
CA SER A 64 -0.81 -19.53 -10.44
C SER A 64 -2.03 -19.45 -11.36
N ARG A 65 -3.22 -19.36 -10.76
CA ARG A 65 -4.50 -19.12 -11.44
C ARG A 65 -5.03 -17.68 -11.23
N LEU A 66 -4.25 -16.84 -10.56
CA LEU A 66 -4.62 -15.48 -10.17
C LEU A 66 -4.60 -14.53 -11.39
N ALA A 67 -5.70 -13.81 -11.62
CA ALA A 67 -5.87 -12.96 -12.79
C ALA A 67 -4.87 -11.80 -12.91
N TRP A 68 -4.27 -11.34 -11.80
CA TRP A 68 -3.32 -10.22 -11.82
C TRP A 68 -1.91 -10.62 -12.29
N THR A 69 -1.51 -11.88 -12.11
CA THR A 69 -0.14 -12.33 -12.38
C THR A 69 0.20 -12.28 -13.87
N ARG A 70 -0.77 -12.59 -14.74
CA ARG A 70 -0.60 -12.44 -16.19
C ARG A 70 -0.31 -11.00 -16.62
N ILE A 71 -0.90 -10.00 -15.93
CA ILE A 71 -0.72 -8.58 -16.27
C ILE A 71 0.71 -8.16 -15.89
N VAL A 72 1.16 -8.57 -14.71
CA VAL A 72 2.53 -8.31 -14.23
C VAL A 72 3.56 -9.02 -15.11
N ALA A 73 3.37 -10.30 -15.40
CA ALA A 73 4.29 -11.06 -16.24
C ALA A 73 4.33 -10.50 -17.68
N ALA A 74 3.19 -10.08 -18.24
CA ALA A 74 3.17 -9.40 -19.53
C ALA A 74 3.94 -8.07 -19.49
N ALA A 75 3.76 -7.25 -18.44
CA ALA A 75 4.49 -6.00 -18.29
C ALA A 75 6.01 -6.21 -18.16
N VAL A 76 6.44 -7.23 -17.42
CA VAL A 76 7.87 -7.57 -17.27
C VAL A 76 8.46 -8.09 -18.59
N LEU A 77 7.71 -8.87 -19.37
CA LEU A 77 8.15 -9.30 -20.70
C LEU A 77 8.25 -8.12 -21.68
N LEU A 78 7.31 -7.18 -21.64
CA LEU A 78 7.37 -5.95 -22.45
C LEU A 78 8.56 -5.06 -22.06
N TRP A 79 8.85 -4.94 -20.76
CA TRP A 79 10.10 -4.32 -20.29
C TRP A 79 11.33 -5.08 -20.79
N GLY A 80 11.30 -6.42 -20.74
CA GLY A 80 12.33 -7.29 -21.29
C GLY A 80 12.58 -7.03 -22.78
N CYS A 81 11.55 -6.77 -23.59
CA CYS A 81 11.72 -6.37 -24.98
C CYS A 81 12.57 -5.09 -25.12
N LEU A 82 12.36 -4.09 -24.27
CA LEU A 82 13.18 -2.86 -24.26
C LEU A 82 14.63 -3.17 -23.89
N VAL A 83 14.85 -4.05 -22.92
CA VAL A 83 16.19 -4.53 -22.53
C VAL A 83 16.87 -5.23 -23.71
N TRP A 84 16.18 -6.13 -24.41
CA TRP A 84 16.74 -6.85 -25.55
C TRP A 84 17.06 -5.94 -26.73
N VAL A 85 16.20 -4.96 -27.03
CA VAL A 85 16.45 -3.96 -28.08
C VAL A 85 17.69 -3.14 -27.72
N LYS A 86 17.77 -2.61 -26.50
CA LYS A 86 18.91 -1.81 -26.05
C LYS A 86 20.22 -2.62 -26.11
N THR A 87 20.24 -3.80 -25.49
CA THR A 87 21.39 -4.70 -25.50
C THR A 87 21.79 -5.10 -26.92
N GLY A 88 20.81 -5.31 -27.81
CA GLY A 88 21.03 -5.58 -29.22
C GLY A 88 21.70 -4.43 -29.94
N MET A 89 21.20 -3.20 -29.76
CA MET A 89 21.81 -2.00 -30.32
C MET A 89 23.24 -1.81 -29.82
N ASP A 90 23.46 -1.91 -28.50
CA ASP A 90 24.77 -1.71 -27.88
C ASP A 90 25.81 -2.69 -28.46
N PHE A 91 25.48 -3.99 -28.55
CA PHE A 91 26.42 -4.97 -29.11
C PHE A 91 26.59 -4.88 -30.62
N VAL A 92 25.54 -4.53 -31.39
CA VAL A 92 25.66 -4.31 -32.83
C VAL A 92 26.56 -3.12 -33.12
N GLN A 93 26.35 -1.98 -32.44
CA GLN A 93 27.20 -0.80 -32.55
C GLN A 93 28.65 -1.11 -32.19
N MET A 94 28.88 -1.82 -31.08
CA MET A 94 30.22 -2.26 -30.69
C MET A 94 30.90 -3.09 -31.79
N ARG A 95 30.19 -4.05 -32.39
CA ARG A 95 30.76 -4.89 -33.46
C ARG A 95 31.03 -4.11 -34.74
N MET A 96 30.15 -3.17 -35.10
CA MET A 96 30.36 -2.29 -36.25
C MET A 96 31.62 -1.43 -36.06
N MET A 97 31.82 -0.85 -34.88
CA MET A 97 33.02 -0.07 -34.57
C MET A 97 34.32 -0.90 -34.64
N LEU A 98 34.23 -2.19 -34.30
CA LEU A 98 35.37 -3.13 -34.35
C LEU A 98 35.53 -3.83 -35.71
N GLY A 99 34.72 -3.50 -36.72
CA GLY A 99 34.75 -4.17 -38.04
C GLY A 99 34.38 -5.67 -38.00
N LEU A 100 33.65 -6.11 -36.97
CA LEU A 100 33.26 -7.51 -36.77
C LEU A 100 31.89 -7.81 -37.41
N PRO A 101 31.63 -9.06 -37.83
CA PRO A 101 30.30 -9.45 -38.33
C PRO A 101 29.24 -9.33 -37.23
N TRP A 102 28.15 -8.64 -37.54
CA TRP A 102 27.09 -8.29 -36.58
C TRP A 102 25.68 -8.77 -36.98
N VAL A 103 25.45 -9.11 -38.26
CA VAL A 103 24.12 -9.48 -38.79
C VAL A 103 23.52 -10.68 -38.05
N ARG A 104 24.32 -11.73 -37.79
CA ARG A 104 23.87 -12.91 -37.03
C ARG A 104 23.40 -12.54 -35.63
N LEU A 105 24.13 -11.65 -34.95
CA LEU A 105 23.78 -11.21 -33.61
C LEU A 105 22.47 -10.42 -33.60
N ALA A 106 22.29 -9.54 -34.59
CA ALA A 106 21.06 -8.76 -34.75
C ALA A 106 19.84 -9.69 -34.92
N TRP A 107 19.95 -10.74 -35.74
CA TRP A 107 18.88 -11.73 -35.89
C TRP A 107 18.60 -12.51 -34.62
N ILE A 108 19.63 -12.92 -33.87
CA ILE A 108 19.46 -13.63 -32.60
C ILE A 108 18.72 -12.75 -31.60
N LEU A 109 19.18 -11.52 -31.35
CA LEU A 109 18.57 -10.65 -30.34
C LEU A 109 17.21 -10.11 -30.79
N GLY A 110 17.02 -9.88 -32.09
CA GLY A 110 15.70 -9.60 -32.67
C GLY A 110 14.72 -10.75 -32.47
N GLY A 111 15.17 -12.00 -32.68
CA GLY A 111 14.38 -13.21 -32.43
C GLY A 111 14.00 -13.36 -30.96
N VAL A 112 14.95 -13.15 -30.03
CA VAL A 112 14.67 -13.17 -28.59
C VAL A 112 13.67 -12.07 -28.21
N THR A 113 13.81 -10.87 -28.77
CA THR A 113 12.86 -9.76 -28.57
C THR A 113 11.44 -10.13 -29.02
N ALA A 114 11.32 -10.70 -30.23
CA ALA A 114 10.04 -11.14 -30.79
C ALA A 114 9.42 -12.28 -29.97
N PHE A 115 10.25 -13.19 -29.45
CA PHE A 115 9.80 -14.26 -28.57
C PHE A 115 9.25 -13.73 -27.24
N SER A 116 9.94 -12.78 -26.60
CA SER A 116 9.43 -12.10 -25.39
C SER A 116 8.12 -11.36 -25.67
N LEU A 117 8.01 -10.68 -26.82
CA LEU A 117 6.79 -9.98 -27.23
C LEU A 117 5.63 -10.96 -27.43
N LEU A 118 5.87 -12.09 -28.10
CA LEU A 118 4.87 -13.15 -28.26
C LEU A 118 4.39 -13.67 -26.90
N GLY A 119 5.30 -13.91 -25.96
CA GLY A 119 4.95 -14.28 -24.59
C GLY A 119 4.02 -13.26 -23.91
N ALA A 120 4.31 -11.97 -24.03
CA ALA A 120 3.47 -10.91 -23.50
C ALA A 120 2.07 -10.89 -24.15
N LEU A 121 2.00 -10.99 -25.49
CA LEU A 121 0.74 -11.02 -26.23
C LEU A 121 -0.10 -12.25 -25.87
N LEU A 122 0.53 -13.41 -25.66
CA LEU A 122 -0.17 -14.61 -25.19
C LEU A 122 -0.80 -14.39 -23.82
N LEU A 123 -0.10 -13.78 -22.86
CA LEU A 123 -0.63 -13.48 -21.53
C LEU A 123 -1.76 -12.42 -21.53
N LEU A 124 -1.82 -11.58 -22.55
CA LEU A 124 -2.89 -10.61 -22.77
C LEU A 124 -4.07 -11.17 -23.57
N SER A 125 -3.94 -12.38 -24.13
CA SER A 125 -4.98 -13.00 -24.96
C SER A 125 -6.23 -13.42 -24.17
N PRO A 126 -7.40 -13.57 -24.84
CA PRO A 126 -8.60 -14.14 -24.23
C PRO A 126 -8.41 -15.55 -23.64
N ARG A 127 -7.49 -16.34 -24.22
CA ARG A 127 -7.14 -17.69 -23.72
C ARG A 127 -6.49 -17.62 -22.34
N ALA A 128 -5.63 -16.61 -22.10
CA ALA A 128 -5.01 -16.37 -20.81
C ALA A 128 -6.05 -15.92 -19.77
N VAL A 129 -7.01 -15.06 -20.13
CA VAL A 129 -8.08 -14.63 -19.22
C VAL A 129 -8.82 -15.83 -18.62
N ARG A 130 -9.07 -16.87 -19.43
CA ARG A 130 -9.70 -18.12 -18.96
C ARG A 130 -8.79 -18.98 -18.09
N ARG A 131 -7.48 -19.00 -18.37
CA ARG A 131 -6.49 -19.75 -17.57
C ARG A 131 -6.29 -19.12 -16.19
N PHE A 132 -6.22 -17.80 -16.12
CA PHE A 132 -6.04 -17.01 -14.91
C PHE A 132 -7.38 -16.46 -14.43
N ASN A 133 -8.31 -17.34 -14.05
CA ASN A 133 -9.71 -17.01 -13.79
C ASN A 133 -10.01 -16.56 -12.35
N GLU A 134 -9.07 -16.69 -11.42
CA GLU A 134 -9.30 -16.33 -10.03
C GLU A 134 -9.19 -14.81 -9.79
N ARG A 135 -10.13 -14.25 -9.02
CA ARG A 135 -10.12 -12.84 -8.58
C ARG A 135 -10.00 -11.82 -9.73
N GLN A 136 -10.68 -12.09 -10.85
CA GLN A 136 -10.71 -11.20 -12.03
C GLN A 136 -11.08 -9.76 -11.69
N ASP A 137 -11.96 -9.57 -10.72
CA ASP A 137 -12.42 -8.26 -10.27
C ASP A 137 -11.36 -7.45 -9.51
N ALA A 138 -10.32 -8.09 -8.97
CA ALA A 138 -9.18 -7.45 -8.31
C ALA A 138 -7.92 -7.44 -9.18
N ALA A 139 -7.96 -8.03 -10.38
CA ALA A 139 -6.80 -8.25 -11.23
C ALA A 139 -6.00 -6.98 -11.51
N VAL A 140 -6.68 -5.94 -12.02
CA VAL A 140 -6.05 -4.66 -12.36
C VAL A 140 -5.53 -3.93 -11.10
N PRO A 141 -6.33 -3.72 -10.04
CA PRO A 141 -5.83 -3.10 -8.81
C PRO A 141 -4.59 -3.77 -8.21
N GLN A 142 -4.54 -5.11 -8.19
CA GLN A 142 -3.41 -5.88 -7.66
C GLN A 142 -2.17 -5.76 -8.55
N ALA A 143 -2.34 -5.85 -9.87
CA ALA A 143 -1.24 -5.68 -10.82
C ALA A 143 -0.66 -4.27 -10.79
N VAL A 144 -1.52 -3.24 -10.71
CA VAL A 144 -1.09 -1.84 -10.56
C VAL A 144 -0.38 -1.63 -9.23
N ALA A 145 -0.87 -2.20 -8.12
CA ALA A 145 -0.19 -2.12 -6.83
C ALA A 145 1.20 -2.75 -6.88
N PHE A 146 1.36 -3.90 -7.54
CA PHE A 146 2.65 -4.55 -7.78
C PHE A 146 3.59 -3.62 -8.57
N LEU A 147 3.16 -3.20 -9.76
CA LEU A 147 4.00 -2.46 -10.70
C LEU A 147 4.38 -1.07 -10.15
N LEU A 148 3.44 -0.34 -9.56
CA LEU A 148 3.74 0.97 -8.96
C LEU A 148 4.70 0.82 -7.78
N THR A 149 4.53 -0.19 -6.92
CA THR A 149 5.47 -0.43 -5.81
C THR A 149 6.85 -0.76 -6.34
N ALA A 150 6.95 -1.64 -7.34
CA ALA A 150 8.23 -2.00 -7.96
C ALA A 150 8.93 -0.78 -8.58
N VAL A 151 8.21 0.01 -9.36
CA VAL A 151 8.73 1.22 -10.03
C VAL A 151 9.15 2.28 -9.02
N LEU A 152 8.33 2.57 -8.01
CA LEU A 152 8.67 3.57 -7.00
C LEU A 152 9.90 3.18 -6.19
N LEU A 153 9.99 1.91 -5.76
CA LEU A 153 11.16 1.43 -5.02
C LEU A 153 12.42 1.37 -5.90
N TRP A 154 12.27 1.02 -7.18
CA TRP A 154 13.37 1.11 -8.15
C TRP A 154 13.88 2.55 -8.29
N ILE A 155 12.99 3.53 -8.43
CA ILE A 155 13.35 4.95 -8.49
C ILE A 155 14.04 5.38 -7.18
N CYS A 156 13.50 4.99 -6.02
CA CYS A 156 14.13 5.27 -4.72
C CYS A 156 15.55 4.71 -4.66
N ARG A 157 15.74 3.46 -5.08
CA ARG A 157 17.05 2.80 -5.11
C ARG A 157 18.05 3.53 -6.01
N GLU A 158 17.65 3.88 -7.24
CA GLU A 158 18.54 4.54 -8.22
C GLU A 158 18.85 6.00 -7.85
N LYS A 159 17.91 6.71 -7.22
CA LYS A 159 18.10 8.12 -6.84
C LYS A 159 18.86 8.28 -5.52
N ALA A 160 18.92 7.25 -4.69
CA ALA A 160 19.62 7.27 -3.42
C ALA A 160 21.13 7.02 -3.59
N THR A 161 21.84 8.01 -4.14
CA THR A 161 23.26 7.89 -4.49
C THR A 161 24.22 7.88 -3.29
N ARG A 162 23.76 8.27 -2.08
CA ARG A 162 24.62 8.40 -0.89
C ARG A 162 24.37 7.35 0.19
N ILE A 163 23.14 6.84 0.31
CA ILE A 163 22.76 5.90 1.37
C ILE A 163 21.87 4.82 0.74
N PRO A 164 22.24 3.52 0.83
CA PRO A 164 21.38 2.44 0.36
C PRO A 164 20.06 2.44 1.12
N LEU A 165 18.99 2.88 0.46
CA LEU A 165 17.66 3.01 1.07
C LEU A 165 17.08 1.65 1.45
N LEU A 166 17.16 0.68 0.53
CA LEU A 166 16.64 -0.67 0.72
C LEU A 166 17.52 -1.44 1.71
N LEU A 167 16.88 -2.17 2.61
CA LEU A 167 17.59 -2.82 3.70
C LEU A 167 18.50 -3.95 3.19
N ALA A 168 18.02 -4.73 2.22
CA ALA A 168 18.77 -5.84 1.65
C ALA A 168 20.08 -5.36 1.01
N ASP A 169 20.07 -4.23 0.29
CA ASP A 169 21.27 -3.62 -0.29
C ASP A 169 22.32 -3.23 0.78
N ARG A 170 21.92 -3.00 2.04
CA ARG A 170 22.86 -2.72 3.15
C ARG A 170 23.58 -3.95 3.67
N PHE A 171 22.97 -5.13 3.55
CA PHE A 171 23.55 -6.38 4.01
C PHE A 171 24.29 -7.10 2.88
N VAL A 172 23.70 -7.14 1.69
CA VAL A 172 24.24 -7.81 0.51
C VAL A 172 24.08 -6.89 -0.71
N PRO A 173 25.16 -6.32 -1.25
CA PRO A 173 25.09 -5.38 -2.36
C PRO A 173 24.33 -5.95 -3.58
N GLY A 174 23.42 -5.14 -4.13
CA GLY A 174 22.61 -5.51 -5.30
C GLY A 174 21.35 -6.30 -4.96
N SER A 175 21.21 -6.84 -3.74
CA SER A 175 20.07 -7.66 -3.34
C SER A 175 18.75 -6.91 -3.17
N GLY A 176 18.79 -5.57 -3.16
CA GLY A 176 17.60 -4.72 -3.12
C GLY A 176 16.61 -5.00 -4.26
N VAL A 177 17.06 -5.50 -5.42
CA VAL A 177 16.14 -5.87 -6.52
C VAL A 177 15.23 -7.04 -6.14
N LEU A 178 15.74 -8.01 -5.39
CA LEU A 178 14.93 -9.10 -4.85
C LEU A 178 13.97 -8.58 -3.78
N GLU A 179 14.42 -7.68 -2.90
CA GLU A 179 13.55 -7.01 -1.92
C GLU A 179 12.40 -6.27 -2.63
N ILE A 180 12.68 -5.52 -3.70
CA ILE A 180 11.66 -4.86 -4.52
C ILE A 180 10.62 -5.87 -5.02
N ALA A 181 11.05 -7.00 -5.58
CA ALA A 181 10.14 -8.03 -6.10
C ALA A 181 9.25 -8.62 -4.99
N LEU A 182 9.83 -8.91 -3.82
CA LEU A 182 9.09 -9.44 -2.67
C LEU A 182 8.09 -8.44 -2.08
N ILE A 183 8.48 -7.17 -1.98
CA ILE A 183 7.58 -6.11 -1.49
C ILE A 183 6.47 -5.79 -2.50
N ALA A 184 6.77 -5.81 -3.81
CA ALA A 184 5.76 -5.68 -4.85
C ALA A 184 4.74 -6.84 -4.81
N LEU A 185 5.22 -8.08 -4.59
CA LEU A 185 4.35 -9.24 -4.39
C LEU A 185 3.47 -9.06 -3.14
N TYR A 186 4.06 -8.62 -2.03
CA TYR A 186 3.32 -8.28 -0.81
C TYR A 186 2.23 -7.22 -1.08
N ALA A 187 2.54 -6.16 -1.84
CA ALA A 187 1.58 -5.13 -2.21
C ALA A 187 0.39 -5.70 -3.01
N ALA A 188 0.65 -6.59 -3.97
CA ALA A 188 -0.41 -7.25 -4.74
C ALA A 188 -1.33 -8.11 -3.84
N VAL A 189 -0.74 -8.86 -2.91
CA VAL A 189 -1.49 -9.71 -1.96
C VAL A 189 -2.30 -8.86 -0.97
N ALA A 190 -1.69 -7.84 -0.38
CA ALA A 190 -2.33 -6.90 0.54
C ALA A 190 -3.51 -6.17 -0.12
N CYS A 191 -3.35 -5.72 -1.37
CA CYS A 191 -4.42 -5.13 -2.17
C CYS A 191 -5.59 -6.11 -2.33
N GLY A 192 -5.31 -7.37 -2.68
CA GLY A 192 -6.33 -8.41 -2.79
C GLY A 192 -7.07 -8.72 -1.49
N TRP A 193 -6.41 -8.61 -0.33
CA TRP A 193 -7.06 -8.79 0.97
C TRP A 193 -7.92 -7.58 1.39
N LEU A 194 -7.52 -6.36 1.03
CA LEU A 194 -8.27 -5.15 1.36
C LEU A 194 -9.46 -4.87 0.42
N LEU A 195 -9.45 -5.44 -0.79
CA LEU A 195 -10.60 -5.44 -1.69
C LEU A 195 -11.63 -6.54 -1.35
N ASP A 196 -11.19 -7.62 -0.70
CA ASP A 196 -12.09 -8.68 -0.22
C ASP A 196 -12.87 -8.20 1.01
N ARG A 197 -14.14 -7.84 0.83
CA ARG A 197 -15.00 -7.30 1.90
C ARG A 197 -15.04 -8.16 3.16
N LYS A 198 -14.93 -9.50 3.03
CA LYS A 198 -14.98 -10.42 4.18
C LYS A 198 -13.71 -10.34 5.01
N LYS A 199 -12.56 -10.09 4.37
CA LYS A 199 -11.23 -10.10 5.01
C LYS A 199 -10.72 -8.71 5.35
N ALA A 200 -11.13 -7.68 4.61
CA ALA A 200 -10.54 -6.34 4.62
C ALA A 200 -10.35 -5.75 6.02
N ARG A 201 -11.36 -5.82 6.91
CA ARG A 201 -11.24 -5.28 8.28
C ARG A 201 -10.15 -5.96 9.11
N LYS A 202 -10.07 -7.30 9.06
CA LYS A 202 -9.05 -8.07 9.78
C LYS A 202 -7.68 -7.90 9.11
N ALA A 203 -7.65 -7.99 7.79
CA ALA A 203 -6.43 -7.81 7.00
C ALA A 203 -5.80 -6.44 7.22
N ARG A 204 -6.60 -5.36 7.25
CA ARG A 204 -6.12 -4.00 7.52
C ARG A 204 -5.40 -3.91 8.86
N SER A 205 -6.04 -4.38 9.93
CA SER A 205 -5.46 -4.36 11.28
C SER A 205 -4.16 -5.20 11.33
N PHE A 206 -4.16 -6.38 10.72
CA PHE A 206 -2.98 -7.25 10.65
C PHE A 206 -1.82 -6.63 9.87
N ILE A 207 -2.06 -6.17 8.64
CA ILE A 207 -1.07 -5.50 7.78
C ILE A 207 -0.46 -4.30 8.50
N TRP A 208 -1.31 -3.50 9.14
CA TRP A 208 -0.87 -2.29 9.83
C TRP A 208 -0.04 -2.59 11.08
N ALA A 209 -0.43 -3.61 11.87
CA ALA A 209 0.36 -4.10 12.98
C ALA A 209 1.72 -4.68 12.55
N MET A 210 1.74 -5.42 11.43
CA MET A 210 2.97 -5.97 10.84
C MET A 210 3.95 -4.85 10.47
N PHE A 211 3.48 -3.78 9.82
CA PHE A 211 4.30 -2.61 9.52
C PHE A 211 4.90 -1.97 10.78
N SER A 212 4.08 -1.77 11.82
CA SER A 212 4.56 -1.23 13.09
C SER A 212 5.59 -2.16 13.75
N ALA A 213 5.35 -3.47 13.75
CA ALA A 213 6.26 -4.45 14.32
C ALA A 213 7.61 -4.46 13.61
N VAL A 214 7.64 -4.40 12.28
CA VAL A 214 8.89 -4.31 11.51
C VAL A 214 9.62 -3.00 11.79
N PHE A 215 8.91 -1.86 11.76
CA PHE A 215 9.50 -0.55 12.03
C PHE A 215 10.16 -0.47 13.42
N PHE A 216 9.45 -0.88 14.48
CA PHE A 216 9.99 -0.86 15.84
C PHE A 216 10.98 -1.99 16.11
N GLY A 217 10.83 -3.14 15.44
CA GLY A 217 11.80 -4.24 15.50
C GLY A 217 13.16 -3.83 14.92
N GLN A 218 13.16 -3.17 13.75
CA GLN A 218 14.37 -2.57 13.18
C GLN A 218 14.97 -1.51 14.12
N LEU A 219 14.13 -0.71 14.79
CA LEU A 219 14.59 0.25 15.79
C LEU A 219 15.29 -0.41 16.96
N ALA A 220 14.64 -1.40 17.58
CA ALA A 220 15.18 -2.11 18.73
C ALA A 220 16.49 -2.84 18.39
N LEU A 221 16.53 -3.57 17.27
CA LEU A 221 17.73 -4.28 16.82
C LEU A 221 18.87 -3.33 16.45
N GLY A 222 18.55 -2.19 15.82
CA GLY A 222 19.54 -1.16 15.52
C GLY A 222 20.14 -0.53 16.77
N LEU A 223 19.33 -0.27 17.80
CA LEU A 223 19.80 0.23 19.10
C LEU A 223 20.55 -0.85 19.91
N ALA A 224 20.27 -2.13 19.68
CA ALA A 224 20.96 -3.25 20.30
C ALA A 224 22.32 -3.59 19.65
N GLY A 225 22.77 -2.81 18.66
CA GLY A 225 24.10 -2.93 18.05
C GLY A 225 24.12 -3.33 16.57
N VAL A 226 22.97 -3.59 15.93
CA VAL A 226 22.90 -3.86 14.48
C VAL A 226 22.73 -2.53 13.73
N GLU A 227 23.74 -1.67 13.81
CA GLU A 227 23.68 -0.28 13.34
C GLU A 227 23.30 -0.12 11.86
N ARG A 228 23.52 -1.14 11.01
CA ARG A 228 23.08 -1.16 9.60
C ARG A 228 21.56 -1.01 9.43
N LEU A 229 20.77 -1.30 10.47
CA LEU A 229 19.32 -1.08 10.54
C LEU A 229 18.96 0.39 10.85
N LEU A 230 19.92 1.21 11.29
CA LEU A 230 19.79 2.65 11.48
C LEU A 230 20.20 3.36 10.18
N MET A 231 19.40 4.29 9.65
CA MET A 231 19.82 5.08 8.47
C MET A 231 20.70 6.27 8.82
N THR A 232 20.48 6.87 9.98
CA THR A 232 21.25 8.02 10.46
C THR A 232 21.79 7.66 11.83
N GLY A 233 23.03 8.06 12.13
CA GLY A 233 23.58 7.99 13.48
C GLY A 233 22.84 8.89 14.49
N ALA A 234 21.79 9.60 14.05
CA ALA A 234 20.94 10.44 14.89
C ALA A 234 19.68 9.68 15.31
N LEU A 235 19.43 9.61 16.62
CA LEU A 235 18.22 8.99 17.17
C LEU A 235 16.99 9.86 16.88
N HIS A 236 16.25 9.54 15.82
CA HIS A 236 14.91 10.09 15.59
C HIS A 236 13.90 9.39 16.48
N LEU A 237 13.43 10.07 17.52
CA LEU A 237 12.39 9.53 18.41
C LEU A 237 11.08 9.32 17.61
N PRO A 238 10.52 8.09 17.56
CA PRO A 238 9.35 7.78 16.74
C PRO A 238 8.05 8.23 17.42
N VAL A 239 7.91 9.53 17.68
CA VAL A 239 6.66 10.12 18.21
C VAL A 239 6.00 10.91 17.09
N PRO A 240 4.80 10.51 16.60
CA PRO A 240 4.20 11.14 15.42
C PRO A 240 3.99 12.66 15.55
N ALA A 241 3.75 13.18 16.76
CA ALA A 241 3.65 14.63 16.99
C ALA A 241 4.92 15.40 16.54
N LEU A 242 6.09 14.77 16.57
CA LEU A 242 7.36 15.36 16.15
C LEU A 242 7.47 15.57 14.64
N ILE A 243 6.61 14.95 13.83
CA ILE A 243 6.57 15.22 12.38
C ILE A 243 6.31 16.71 12.12
N ILE A 244 5.51 17.36 12.97
CA ILE A 244 5.25 18.81 12.91
C ILE A 244 6.05 19.55 13.98
N ALA A 245 6.04 19.08 15.23
CA ALA A 245 6.70 19.77 16.34
C ALA A 245 8.23 19.84 16.20
N GLY A 246 8.85 18.82 15.60
CA GLY A 246 10.31 18.76 15.42
C GLY A 246 10.84 19.89 14.52
N PRO A 247 10.31 20.06 13.28
CA PRO A 247 10.66 21.18 12.42
C PRO A 247 10.26 22.55 13.00
N LEU A 248 9.15 22.64 13.76
CA LEU A 248 8.79 23.89 14.45
C LEU A 248 9.85 24.29 15.49
N PHE A 249 10.39 23.32 16.23
CA PHE A 249 11.44 23.53 17.23
C PHE A 249 12.81 23.80 16.60
N ARG A 250 13.26 22.96 15.66
CA ARG A 250 14.62 23.07 15.09
C ARG A 250 14.75 24.08 13.94
N GLY A 251 13.67 24.37 13.23
CA GLY A 251 13.70 25.18 12.02
C GLY A 251 14.26 24.47 10.78
N ASP A 252 14.58 23.18 10.88
CA ASP A 252 15.10 22.34 9.80
C ASP A 252 14.43 20.94 9.79
N GLY A 253 14.93 20.01 8.96
CA GLY A 253 14.47 18.62 8.99
C GLY A 253 13.06 18.40 8.42
N PHE A 254 12.69 19.13 7.37
CA PHE A 254 11.35 19.11 6.76
C PHE A 254 10.99 17.83 6.01
N PHE A 255 11.92 16.89 5.83
CA PHE A 255 11.70 15.66 5.04
C PHE A 255 10.46 14.88 5.50
N MET A 256 10.36 14.56 6.80
CA MET A 256 9.21 13.82 7.35
C MET A 256 7.91 14.61 7.24
N LEU A 257 7.96 15.94 7.36
CA LEU A 257 6.80 16.80 7.20
C LEU A 257 6.30 16.82 5.76
N ILE A 258 7.21 16.92 4.78
CA ILE A 258 6.89 16.85 3.35
C ILE A 258 6.31 15.48 3.01
N MET A 259 6.95 14.40 3.48
CA MET A 259 6.46 13.04 3.25
C MET A 259 5.06 12.84 3.85
N PHE A 260 4.81 13.36 5.05
CA PHE A 260 3.49 13.38 5.67
C PHE A 260 2.49 14.19 4.85
N ALA A 261 2.83 15.41 4.42
CA ALA A 261 1.93 16.27 3.65
C ALA A 261 1.55 15.63 2.30
N VAL A 262 2.53 15.11 1.55
CA VAL A 262 2.30 14.43 0.26
C VAL A 262 1.44 13.17 0.46
N SER A 263 1.74 12.36 1.47
CA SER A 263 0.94 11.15 1.73
C SER A 263 -0.49 11.47 2.18
N VAL A 264 -0.70 12.52 2.99
CA VAL A 264 -2.05 13.01 3.33
C VAL A 264 -2.78 13.58 2.11
N LEU A 265 -2.08 14.21 1.17
CA LEU A 265 -2.71 14.65 -0.08
C LEU A 265 -3.20 13.44 -0.89
N LEU A 266 -2.38 12.39 -1.00
CA LEU A 266 -2.66 11.19 -1.80
C LEU A 266 -3.75 10.29 -1.20
N VAL A 267 -3.79 10.10 0.13
CA VAL A 267 -4.72 9.16 0.78
C VAL A 267 -5.60 9.78 1.87
N GLY A 268 -5.54 11.09 2.07
CA GLY A 268 -6.32 11.80 3.08
C GLY A 268 -5.96 11.37 4.51
N SER A 269 -6.98 11.28 5.37
CA SER A 269 -6.81 10.89 6.77
C SER A 269 -6.50 9.39 6.94
N ALA A 270 -6.48 8.62 5.86
CA ALA A 270 -6.07 7.21 5.83
C ALA A 270 -4.62 7.01 6.25
N TRP A 271 -3.79 8.05 6.20
CA TRP A 271 -2.45 8.03 6.77
C TRP A 271 -2.48 7.53 8.22
N CYS A 272 -3.43 8.02 9.02
CA CYS A 272 -3.57 7.64 10.42
C CYS A 272 -4.05 6.20 10.63
N SER A 273 -4.64 5.53 9.62
CA SER A 273 -5.21 4.18 9.74
C SER A 273 -4.49 3.10 8.92
N HIS A 274 -3.46 3.48 8.16
CA HIS A 274 -2.67 2.60 7.29
C HIS A 274 -1.16 2.83 7.35
N LEU A 275 -0.70 4.06 7.63
CA LEU A 275 0.71 4.47 7.51
C LEU A 275 1.33 4.90 8.84
N CYS A 276 0.52 5.25 9.85
CA CYS A 276 1.01 5.64 11.17
C CYS A 276 1.37 4.40 12.02
N TYR A 277 2.65 4.20 12.34
CA TYR A 277 3.11 3.05 13.12
C TYR A 277 2.56 3.04 14.58
N ILE A 278 2.29 4.20 15.19
CA ILE A 278 1.66 4.31 16.53
C ILE A 278 0.16 4.02 16.47
N GLY A 279 -0.52 4.42 15.40
CA GLY A 279 -1.96 4.16 15.28
C GLY A 279 -2.29 2.66 15.26
N ALA A 280 -1.36 1.83 14.77
CA ALA A 280 -1.50 0.37 14.78
C ALA A 280 -1.60 -0.19 16.22
N TRP A 281 -0.89 0.41 17.17
CA TRP A 281 -0.97 0.03 18.59
C TRP A 281 -2.34 0.37 19.16
N ASP A 282 -2.83 1.57 18.87
CA ASP A 282 -4.15 2.02 19.34
C ASP A 282 -5.30 1.17 18.73
N ASP A 283 -5.18 0.78 17.45
CA ASP A 283 -6.12 -0.12 16.79
C ASP A 283 -6.09 -1.52 17.43
N ARG A 284 -4.91 -2.05 17.77
CA ARG A 284 -4.78 -3.38 18.38
C ARG A 284 -5.27 -3.40 19.83
N LEU A 285 -4.91 -2.39 20.61
CA LEU A 285 -5.32 -2.25 22.00
C LEU A 285 -6.84 -2.02 22.08
N SER A 286 -7.40 -1.12 21.27
CA SER A 286 -8.85 -0.92 21.24
C SER A 286 -9.62 -2.20 20.88
N ARG A 287 -9.06 -3.09 20.05
CA ARG A 287 -9.67 -4.38 19.72
C ARG A 287 -9.65 -5.41 20.86
N MET A 288 -8.98 -5.15 21.97
CA MET A 288 -9.06 -5.99 23.17
C MET A 288 -10.40 -5.83 23.90
N HIS A 289 -11.09 -4.71 23.71
CA HIS A 289 -12.44 -4.53 24.24
C HIS A 289 -13.43 -5.49 23.57
N HIS A 290 -14.15 -6.25 24.39
CA HIS A 290 -15.24 -7.12 23.97
C HIS A 290 -16.52 -6.29 23.82
N GLY A 291 -16.91 -6.00 22.58
CA GLY A 291 -18.15 -5.28 22.29
C GLY A 291 -18.01 -4.21 21.22
N ALA A 292 -19.06 -3.40 21.08
CA ALA A 292 -19.03 -2.23 20.23
C ALA A 292 -18.18 -1.12 20.88
N PRO A 293 -17.40 -0.34 20.10
CA PRO A 293 -16.67 0.81 20.62
C PRO A 293 -17.60 1.79 21.33
N GLN A 294 -17.21 2.21 22.53
CA GLN A 294 -17.95 3.19 23.31
C GLN A 294 -17.75 4.60 22.73
N PRO A 295 -18.81 5.42 22.65
CA PRO A 295 -18.69 6.79 22.18
C PRO A 295 -17.80 7.61 23.11
N LEU A 296 -16.99 8.49 22.52
CA LEU A 296 -16.19 9.43 23.31
C LEU A 296 -17.06 10.60 23.77
N PRO A 297 -16.77 11.20 24.94
CA PRO A 297 -17.51 12.35 25.42
C PRO A 297 -17.33 13.54 24.48
N TYR A 298 -18.34 14.43 24.43
CA TYR A 298 -18.36 15.58 23.51
C TYR A 298 -17.14 16.51 23.66
N TRP A 299 -16.55 16.57 24.85
CA TRP A 299 -15.36 17.40 25.14
C TRP A 299 -14.08 16.83 24.53
N ALA A 300 -14.04 15.54 24.16
CA ALA A 300 -12.84 14.88 23.64
C ALA A 300 -12.29 15.58 22.37
N ALA A 301 -13.17 16.07 21.51
CA ALA A 301 -12.77 16.84 20.33
C ALA A 301 -12.12 18.18 20.71
N LYS A 302 -12.69 18.91 21.69
CA LYS A 302 -12.14 20.18 22.18
C LYS A 302 -10.78 19.96 22.87
N PHE A 303 -10.68 18.92 23.69
CA PHE A 303 -9.44 18.53 24.33
C PHE A 303 -8.34 18.20 23.31
N ARG A 304 -8.68 17.51 22.22
CA ARG A 304 -7.72 17.23 21.15
C ARG A 304 -7.15 18.51 20.51
N TRP A 305 -8.01 19.50 20.27
CA TRP A 305 -7.57 20.82 19.77
C TRP A 305 -6.66 21.51 20.76
N LEU A 306 -7.00 21.50 22.06
CA LEU A 306 -6.17 22.04 23.12
C LEU A 306 -4.78 21.38 23.14
N VAL A 307 -4.71 20.04 23.14
CA VAL A 307 -3.43 19.32 23.12
C VAL A 307 -2.60 19.69 21.90
N ALA A 308 -3.21 19.80 20.71
CA ALA A 308 -2.49 20.21 19.50
C ALA A 308 -1.93 21.63 19.59
N VAL A 309 -2.72 22.59 20.07
CA VAL A 309 -2.26 23.96 20.29
C VAL A 309 -1.13 23.99 21.30
N LEU A 310 -1.28 23.32 22.45
CA LEU A 310 -0.26 23.27 23.48
C LEU A 310 1.05 22.66 22.96
N VAL A 311 1.00 21.51 22.28
CA VAL A 311 2.21 20.84 21.76
C VAL A 311 2.94 21.72 20.75
N PHE A 312 2.24 22.31 19.78
CA PHE A 312 2.88 23.13 18.75
C PHE A 312 3.33 24.50 19.27
N ALA A 313 2.55 25.14 20.15
CA ALA A 313 2.95 26.39 20.80
C ALA A 313 4.15 26.19 21.70
N THR A 314 4.22 25.08 22.46
CA THR A 314 5.37 24.77 23.31
C THR A 314 6.62 24.51 22.45
N ALA A 315 6.50 23.78 21.34
CA ALA A 315 7.64 23.55 20.44
C ALA A 315 8.19 24.87 19.85
N LEU A 316 7.31 25.78 19.45
CA LEU A 316 7.68 27.09 18.94
C LEU A 316 8.24 28.02 20.04
N GLY A 317 7.63 28.00 21.23
CA GLY A 317 8.10 28.75 22.39
C GLY A 317 9.49 28.32 22.85
N MET A 318 9.75 27.00 22.87
CA MET A 318 11.08 26.45 23.16
C MET A 318 12.13 26.92 22.15
N ARG A 319 11.77 27.04 20.86
CA ARG A 319 12.67 27.58 19.83
C ARG A 319 13.04 29.04 20.12
N PHE A 320 12.04 29.89 20.36
CA PHE A 320 12.28 31.31 20.63
C PHE A 320 13.02 31.56 21.94
N ALA A 321 12.83 30.69 22.94
CA ALA A 321 13.54 30.75 24.21
C ALA A 321 14.95 30.09 24.16
N GLY A 322 15.37 29.54 23.02
CA GLY A 322 16.67 28.89 22.88
C GLY A 322 16.86 27.66 23.77
N VAL A 323 15.78 26.92 24.06
CA VAL A 323 15.81 25.77 24.97
C VAL A 323 16.71 24.67 24.43
N PRO A 324 17.58 24.05 25.25
CA PRO A 324 18.43 22.95 24.82
C PRO A 324 17.65 21.77 24.24
N ILE A 325 18.19 21.15 23.17
CA ILE A 325 17.54 20.02 22.48
C ILE A 325 17.28 18.83 23.41
N PHE A 326 18.14 18.61 24.40
CA PHE A 326 17.98 17.54 25.40
C PHE A 326 16.64 17.66 26.14
N THR A 327 16.28 18.87 26.57
CA THR A 327 15.01 19.16 27.26
C THR A 327 13.82 18.87 26.33
N ALA A 328 13.90 19.31 25.07
CA ALA A 328 12.85 19.06 24.09
C ALA A 328 12.65 17.57 23.80
N VAL A 329 13.74 16.78 23.74
CA VAL A 329 13.69 15.33 23.55
C VAL A 329 13.03 14.63 24.74
N TRP A 330 13.37 15.00 25.98
CA TRP A 330 12.72 14.42 27.17
C TRP A 330 11.24 14.74 27.25
N LEU A 331 10.84 15.99 26.98
CA LEU A 331 9.42 16.37 26.92
C LEU A 331 8.68 15.56 25.84
N ALA A 332 9.29 15.38 24.67
CA ALA A 332 8.71 14.56 23.61
C ALA A 332 8.60 13.08 23.99
N ALA A 333 9.60 12.53 24.69
CA ALA A 333 9.57 11.16 25.20
C ALA A 333 8.47 10.96 26.25
N MET A 334 8.34 11.87 27.20
CA MET A 334 7.25 11.85 28.19
C MET A 334 5.87 11.97 27.53
N PHE A 335 5.73 12.85 26.53
CA PHE A 335 4.49 12.96 25.75
C PHE A 335 4.17 11.67 25.00
N GLY A 336 5.17 11.03 24.39
CA GLY A 336 5.02 9.72 23.75
C GLY A 336 4.56 8.65 24.72
N MET A 337 5.18 8.60 25.91
CA MET A 337 4.85 7.63 26.98
C MET A 337 3.45 7.84 27.54
N LEU A 338 3.04 9.09 27.76
CA LEU A 338 1.66 9.43 28.11
C LEU A 338 0.69 8.97 27.02
N GLY A 339 1.07 9.15 25.75
CA GLY A 339 0.31 8.65 24.60
C GLY A 339 0.09 7.14 24.65
N VAL A 340 1.12 6.36 24.99
CA VAL A 340 1.02 4.90 25.18
C VAL A 340 0.15 4.56 26.39
N ALA A 341 0.30 5.27 27.51
CA ALA A 341 -0.55 5.09 28.68
C ALA A 341 -2.04 5.32 28.35
N VAL A 342 -2.35 6.35 27.54
CA VAL A 342 -3.72 6.58 27.06
C VAL A 342 -4.27 5.36 26.32
N MET A 343 -3.47 4.73 25.46
CA MET A 343 -3.89 3.54 24.73
C MET A 343 -4.13 2.34 25.66
N VAL A 344 -3.18 2.09 26.57
CA VAL A 344 -3.22 0.93 27.48
C VAL A 344 -4.39 1.04 28.46
N PHE A 345 -4.69 2.23 28.97
CA PHE A 345 -5.73 2.38 30.00
C PHE A 345 -7.12 2.76 29.46
N PHE A 346 -7.21 3.57 28.39
CA PHE A 346 -8.50 4.08 27.89
C PHE A 346 -8.92 3.42 26.58
N SER A 347 -8.02 3.28 25.60
CA SER A 347 -8.40 2.66 24.33
C SER A 347 -8.74 1.19 24.50
N SER A 348 -7.93 0.45 25.26
CA SER A 348 -8.14 -0.98 25.54
C SER A 348 -9.48 -1.29 26.21
N ARG A 349 -9.97 -0.38 27.07
CA ARG A 349 -11.20 -0.55 27.85
C ARG A 349 -12.46 -0.06 27.13
N SER A 350 -12.35 0.98 26.31
CA SER A 350 -13.50 1.58 25.63
C SER A 350 -13.79 0.96 24.26
N GLY A 351 -12.81 0.30 23.64
CA GLY A 351 -12.91 -0.14 22.26
C GLY A 351 -12.78 0.98 21.23
N SER A 352 -12.70 2.23 21.66
CA SER A 352 -12.40 3.37 20.80
C SER A 352 -10.89 3.62 20.76
N MET A 353 -10.40 4.13 19.64
CA MET A 353 -9.02 4.56 19.46
C MET A 353 -8.85 5.93 20.11
N VAL A 354 -8.87 5.97 21.46
CA VAL A 354 -8.89 7.19 22.28
C VAL A 354 -7.65 8.03 21.99
N HIS A 355 -6.48 7.40 21.91
CA HIS A 355 -5.24 8.12 21.59
C HIS A 355 -5.36 8.81 20.23
N CYS A 356 -5.72 8.09 19.18
CA CYS A 356 -5.85 8.63 17.83
C CYS A 356 -7.06 9.54 17.64
N SER A 357 -8.04 9.55 18.55
CA SER A 357 -9.28 10.32 18.39
C SER A 357 -9.38 11.54 19.31
N ALA A 358 -8.68 11.55 20.45
CA ALA A 358 -8.77 12.57 21.48
C ALA A 358 -7.42 13.15 21.94
N PHE A 359 -6.30 12.42 21.81
CA PHE A 359 -5.00 12.84 22.36
C PHE A 359 -3.99 13.26 21.28
N CYS A 360 -3.86 12.48 20.21
CA CYS A 360 -2.80 12.65 19.22
C CYS A 360 -2.99 13.92 18.37
N PRO A 361 -2.07 14.91 18.45
CA PRO A 361 -2.19 16.15 17.70
C PRO A 361 -1.93 15.94 16.20
N LEU A 362 -1.07 14.98 15.84
CA LEU A 362 -0.83 14.65 14.44
C LEU A 362 -2.09 14.09 13.77
N GLY A 363 -2.89 13.28 14.47
CA GLY A 363 -4.13 12.80 13.86
C GLY A 363 -5.17 13.91 13.66
N LEU A 364 -5.13 14.99 14.45
CA LEU A 364 -5.97 16.17 14.20
C LEU A 364 -5.48 16.88 12.94
N ALA A 365 -4.16 17.11 12.84
CA ALA A 365 -3.54 17.68 11.66
C ALA A 365 -3.88 16.86 10.40
N GLY A 366 -3.78 15.53 10.46
CA GLY A 366 -4.17 14.63 9.36
C GLY A 366 -5.64 14.77 8.97
N ASN A 367 -6.55 14.90 9.94
CA ASN A 367 -7.99 15.09 9.67
C ASN A 367 -8.33 16.47 9.10
N VAL A 368 -7.57 17.51 9.46
CA VAL A 368 -7.75 18.87 8.94
C VAL A 368 -7.16 18.97 7.53
N PHE A 369 -5.92 18.53 7.34
CA PHE A 369 -5.22 18.58 6.05
C PHE A 369 -5.84 17.64 5.01
N SER A 370 -6.47 16.54 5.42
CA SER A 370 -7.17 15.64 4.49
C SER A 370 -8.37 16.29 3.78
N ARG A 371 -8.85 17.46 4.25
CA ARG A 371 -9.87 18.23 3.53
C ARG A 371 -9.39 18.69 2.15
N ILE A 372 -8.07 18.81 1.94
CA ILE A 372 -7.47 19.11 0.64
C ILE A 372 -7.54 17.89 -0.29
N SER A 373 -7.37 16.69 0.27
CA SER A 373 -7.48 15.45 -0.50
C SER A 373 -8.91 15.28 -1.04
N PRO A 374 -9.12 14.74 -2.25
CA PRO A 374 -10.46 14.56 -2.85
C PRO A 374 -11.25 13.37 -2.28
N TRP A 375 -10.64 12.49 -1.49
CA TRP A 375 -11.31 11.31 -0.94
C TRP A 375 -12.38 11.68 0.09
N ARG A 376 -13.60 11.19 -0.09
CA ARG A 376 -14.71 11.40 0.85
C ARG A 376 -15.44 10.11 1.12
N LEU A 377 -15.70 9.82 2.40
CA LEU A 377 -16.69 8.81 2.76
C LEU A 377 -18.07 9.48 2.77
N ALA A 378 -19.01 8.91 2.03
CA ALA A 378 -20.38 9.39 1.94
C ALA A 378 -21.36 8.27 2.28
N ILE A 379 -22.53 8.68 2.78
CA ILE A 379 -23.65 7.81 3.11
C ILE A 379 -24.79 8.19 2.16
N ASN A 380 -25.22 7.25 1.32
CA ASN A 380 -26.30 7.48 0.35
C ASN A 380 -27.68 7.11 0.91
N ASP A 381 -28.71 7.34 0.10
CA ASP A 381 -30.13 7.19 0.48
C ASP A 381 -30.55 5.73 0.73
N ARG A 382 -29.70 4.73 0.42
CA ARG A 382 -29.92 3.33 0.78
C ARG A 382 -29.66 3.05 2.28
N CYS A 383 -29.24 4.06 3.04
CA CYS A 383 -29.00 3.92 4.47
C CYS A 383 -30.30 3.69 5.24
N THR A 384 -30.44 2.50 5.81
CA THR A 384 -31.57 2.11 6.67
C THR A 384 -31.41 2.51 8.13
N ARG A 385 -30.32 3.24 8.47
CA ARG A 385 -29.95 3.62 9.84
C ARG A 385 -29.82 2.42 10.82
N CYS A 386 -29.50 1.22 10.33
CA CYS A 386 -29.36 -0.01 11.15
C CYS A 386 -28.20 -0.02 12.17
N GLY A 387 -27.34 1.01 12.16
CA GLY A 387 -26.23 1.18 13.11
C GLY A 387 -25.04 0.22 12.93
N ALA A 388 -25.02 -0.64 11.91
CA ALA A 388 -23.92 -1.60 11.71
C ALA A 388 -22.55 -0.93 11.57
N CYS A 389 -22.49 0.21 10.88
CA CYS A 389 -21.28 1.00 10.73
C CYS A 389 -20.81 1.67 12.03
N LYS A 390 -21.75 2.12 12.89
CA LYS A 390 -21.45 2.69 14.22
C LYS A 390 -20.76 1.65 15.10
N ARG A 391 -21.27 0.42 15.13
CA ARG A 391 -20.74 -0.70 15.93
C ARG A 391 -19.31 -1.12 15.60
N VAL A 392 -18.76 -0.68 14.46
CA VAL A 392 -17.36 -0.95 14.06
C VAL A 392 -16.48 0.30 14.01
N CYS A 393 -17.05 1.48 14.22
CA CYS A 393 -16.31 2.74 14.12
C CYS A 393 -15.52 3.01 15.40
N ARG A 394 -14.21 2.71 15.39
CA ARG A 394 -13.33 2.96 16.54
C ARG A 394 -12.82 4.40 16.63
N TYR A 395 -13.06 5.23 15.62
CA TYR A 395 -12.60 6.62 15.56
C TYR A 395 -13.62 7.62 16.12
N ASN A 396 -14.73 7.14 16.70
CA ASN A 396 -15.85 7.99 17.15
C ASN A 396 -16.30 8.97 16.06
N ALA A 397 -16.44 8.47 14.82
CA ALA A 397 -16.73 9.27 13.63
C ALA A 397 -18.14 9.03 13.06
N LEU A 398 -18.86 8.06 13.61
CA LEU A 398 -20.21 7.69 13.19
C LEU A 398 -21.13 7.65 14.41
N ASP A 399 -21.99 8.66 14.50
CA ASP A 399 -23.13 8.76 15.41
C ASP A 399 -24.42 8.95 14.59
N ASP A 400 -25.58 9.09 15.25
CA ASP A 400 -26.85 9.24 14.54
C ASP A 400 -26.91 10.54 13.74
N ALA A 401 -26.35 11.63 14.29
CA ALA A 401 -26.23 12.91 13.60
C ALA A 401 -25.37 12.82 12.32
N ALA A 402 -24.31 12.00 12.31
CA ALA A 402 -23.49 11.74 11.13
C ALA A 402 -24.25 10.93 10.06
N LEU A 403 -25.07 9.95 10.48
CA LEU A 403 -25.93 9.21 9.57
C LEU A 403 -26.98 10.12 8.92
N GLU A 404 -27.55 11.04 9.69
CA GLU A 404 -28.51 12.05 9.20
C GLU A 404 -27.87 13.06 8.23
N LYS A 405 -26.66 13.51 8.54
CA LYS A 405 -25.90 14.43 7.67
C LYS A 405 -25.35 13.77 6.40
N GLY A 406 -25.48 12.45 6.25
CA GLY A 406 -24.96 11.70 5.12
C GLY A 406 -23.43 11.60 5.06
N ARG A 407 -22.72 11.93 6.15
CA ARG A 407 -21.24 12.00 6.18
C ARG A 407 -20.68 11.80 7.59
N PRO A 408 -19.49 11.18 7.74
CA PRO A 408 -18.88 10.99 9.05
C PRO A 408 -18.38 12.31 9.65
N ALA A 409 -18.13 12.30 10.96
CA ALA A 409 -17.47 13.41 11.66
C ALA A 409 -16.00 13.57 11.24
N LEU A 410 -15.40 14.70 11.60
CA LEU A 410 -14.01 15.06 11.26
C LEU A 410 -12.98 14.02 11.73
N SER A 411 -13.29 13.25 12.78
CA SER A 411 -12.43 12.19 13.32
C SER A 411 -12.26 11.00 12.38
N CYS A 412 -13.01 10.91 11.27
CA CYS A 412 -12.91 9.82 10.31
C CYS A 412 -11.51 9.71 9.69
N SER A 413 -10.88 8.56 9.85
CA SER A 413 -9.58 8.23 9.27
C SER A 413 -9.65 7.50 7.94
N LEU A 414 -10.81 7.40 7.28
CA LEU A 414 -10.97 6.64 6.02
C LEU A 414 -10.49 5.17 6.10
N CYS A 415 -10.54 4.54 7.29
CA CYS A 415 -10.11 3.15 7.48
C CYS A 415 -11.00 2.09 6.79
N ARG A 416 -12.18 2.49 6.30
CA ARG A 416 -13.16 1.66 5.58
C ARG A 416 -13.78 0.49 6.34
N ASP A 417 -13.54 0.35 7.65
CA ASP A 417 -14.18 -0.72 8.43
C ASP A 417 -15.72 -0.67 8.28
N CYS A 418 -16.30 0.53 8.17
CA CYS A 418 -17.73 0.74 7.94
C CYS A 418 -18.24 0.29 6.55
N THR A 419 -17.45 0.41 5.48
CA THR A 419 -17.86 -0.01 4.13
C THR A 419 -17.92 -1.52 4.01
N THR A 420 -17.09 -2.23 4.79
CA THR A 420 -17.04 -3.71 4.80
C THR A 420 -18.25 -4.37 5.48
N VAL A 421 -18.91 -3.68 6.41
CA VAL A 421 -20.05 -4.22 7.17
C VAL A 421 -21.41 -3.74 6.70
N CYS A 422 -21.46 -2.75 5.81
CA CYS A 422 -22.71 -2.24 5.27
C CYS A 422 -23.25 -3.21 4.20
N THR A 423 -24.31 -3.95 4.55
CA THR A 423 -24.99 -4.89 3.64
C THR A 423 -25.88 -4.18 2.61
N HIS A 424 -26.31 -2.95 2.89
CA HIS A 424 -27.18 -2.15 2.01
C HIS A 424 -26.42 -1.36 0.92
N GLY A 425 -25.08 -1.39 0.92
CA GLY A 425 -24.29 -0.58 -0.02
C GLY A 425 -24.44 0.93 0.18
N ALA A 426 -24.78 1.37 1.40
CA ALA A 426 -24.99 2.77 1.73
C ALA A 426 -23.69 3.54 2.02
N MET A 427 -22.67 2.85 2.54
CA MET A 427 -21.37 3.44 2.87
C MET A 427 -20.43 3.36 1.66
N GLU A 428 -20.14 4.50 1.04
CA GLU A 428 -19.37 4.58 -0.21
C GLU A 428 -18.15 5.50 -0.06
N LEU A 429 -17.03 5.09 -0.64
CA LEU A 429 -15.90 5.98 -0.87
C LEU A 429 -16.12 6.69 -2.20
N ARG A 430 -16.01 8.01 -2.19
CA ARG A 430 -16.16 8.88 -3.35
C ARG A 430 -14.85 9.59 -3.67
N PHE A 431 -14.65 9.80 -4.96
CA PHE A 431 -13.61 10.61 -5.55
C PHE A 431 -14.24 11.31 -6.78
N PRO A 432 -13.94 12.58 -7.06
CA PRO A 432 -14.51 13.30 -8.20
C PRO A 432 -14.39 12.52 -9.51
N PHE A 433 -15.47 12.43 -10.27
CA PHE A 433 -15.52 11.77 -11.58
C PHE A 433 -15.30 10.24 -11.60
N LEU A 434 -15.18 9.58 -10.44
CA LEU A 434 -15.10 8.11 -10.34
C LEU A 434 -16.39 7.51 -9.79
N SER A 435 -16.78 6.35 -10.31
CA SER A 435 -17.83 5.54 -9.69
C SER A 435 -17.38 5.04 -8.30
N PRO A 436 -18.29 4.76 -7.35
CA PRO A 436 -17.92 4.32 -6.00
C PRO A 436 -17.00 3.09 -6.00
N ARG A 437 -17.25 2.14 -6.90
CA ARG A 437 -16.41 0.94 -7.05
C ARG A 437 -15.01 1.25 -7.59
N ALA A 438 -14.91 2.17 -8.56
CA ALA A 438 -13.62 2.61 -9.09
C ALA A 438 -12.85 3.40 -8.03
N ALA A 439 -13.49 4.33 -7.33
CA ALA A 439 -12.90 5.08 -6.22
C ALA A 439 -12.39 4.15 -5.11
N GLU A 440 -13.19 3.15 -4.71
CA GLU A 440 -12.79 2.16 -3.72
C GLU A 440 -11.52 1.39 -4.14
N ARG A 441 -11.46 0.95 -5.41
CA ARG A 441 -10.31 0.21 -5.96
C ARG A 441 -9.07 1.08 -6.04
N THR A 442 -9.18 2.27 -6.63
CA THR A 442 -8.07 3.22 -6.75
C THR A 442 -7.52 3.58 -5.38
N PHE A 443 -8.39 3.84 -4.40
CA PHE A 443 -7.95 4.12 -3.03
C PHE A 443 -7.18 2.97 -2.40
N VAL A 444 -7.67 1.72 -2.50
CA VAL A 444 -6.91 0.56 -1.97
C VAL A 444 -5.56 0.45 -2.65
N THR A 445 -5.50 0.58 -3.97
CA THR A 445 -4.24 0.51 -4.71
C THR A 445 -3.27 1.58 -4.23
N VAL A 446 -3.68 2.85 -4.16
CA VAL A 446 -2.80 3.95 -3.71
C VAL A 446 -2.34 3.75 -2.27
N VAL A 447 -3.23 3.41 -1.34
CA VAL A 447 -2.86 3.26 0.08
C VAL A 447 -1.96 2.05 0.31
N VAL A 448 -2.16 0.96 -0.43
CA VAL A 448 -1.31 -0.24 -0.35
C VAL A 448 0.05 0.02 -0.96
N THR A 449 0.12 0.70 -2.10
CA THR A 449 1.41 1.09 -2.70
C THR A 449 2.20 1.98 -1.75
N LEU A 450 1.59 3.03 -1.19
CA LEU A 450 2.26 3.88 -0.21
C LEU A 450 2.70 3.10 1.04
N HIS A 451 1.83 2.20 1.54
CA HIS A 451 2.17 1.36 2.68
C HIS A 451 3.36 0.44 2.39
N ALA A 452 3.36 -0.24 1.24
CA ALA A 452 4.45 -1.14 0.85
C ALA A 452 5.77 -0.38 0.63
N VAL A 453 5.72 0.81 0.02
CA VAL A 453 6.90 1.67 -0.11
C VAL A 453 7.41 2.11 1.26
N PHE A 454 6.53 2.56 2.17
CA PHE A 454 6.93 2.95 3.52
C PHE A 454 7.45 1.76 4.34
N PHE A 455 6.93 0.56 4.08
CA PHE A 455 7.37 -0.67 4.73
C PHE A 455 8.79 -1.07 4.28
N ALA A 456 9.10 -0.98 2.98
CA ALA A 456 10.43 -1.30 2.45
C ALA A 456 11.48 -0.26 2.85
N VAL A 457 11.10 1.02 2.80
CA VAL A 457 12.00 2.14 3.08
C VAL A 457 11.86 2.62 4.53
N ALA A 458 11.31 1.77 5.40
CA ALA A 458 11.05 2.08 6.79
C ALA A 458 12.35 2.51 7.49
N ARG A 459 12.27 3.69 8.13
CA ARG A 459 13.35 4.41 8.82
C ARG A 459 14.40 5.07 7.92
N MET A 460 13.92 5.84 6.95
CA MET A 460 14.61 7.02 6.38
C MET A 460 14.93 8.11 7.40
#